data_AF-A0AAV3UQL7-F1
#
_entry.id   AF-A0AAV3UQL7-F1
#
_cell.length_a   1.000
_cell.length_b   1.000
_cell.length_c   1.000
_cell.angle_alpha   90.00
_cell.angle_beta   90.00
_cell.angle_gamma   90.00
#
_symmetry.space_group_name_H-M   'P 1'
#
loop_
_entity.id
_entity.type
_entity.pdbx_description
1 polymer ?
#
loop_
_entity_poly.entity_id
_entity_poly.type
_entity_poly.pdbx_seq_one_letter_code
_entity_poly.pdbx_strand_id
1 'polypeptide(L)'
;MAKEATARAEPPAETALYQNSDRGKILAAVVISIIVALGVHYVAFAGMNLSPTVNAFVGMVLFFVAGFVTFGLSIIKYFRPSFGS
;
A
#
# COMPACT_ATOMS: atom_id res chain seq x y z
N MET A 1 55.59 7.46 -12.97
CA MET A 1 55.11 7.10 -11.62
C MET A 1 53.73 6.47 -11.77
N ALA A 2 53.47 5.41 -11.01
CA ALA A 2 52.42 4.43 -11.23
C ALA A 2 50.99 4.92 -10.94
N LYS A 3 50.06 4.19 -11.56
CA LYS A 3 48.59 4.20 -11.49
C LYS A 3 48.09 3.74 -10.11
N GLU A 4 47.05 4.38 -9.58
CA GLU A 4 46.02 3.91 -8.60
C GLU A 4 45.45 5.13 -7.84
N ALA A 5 44.18 5.28 -7.48
CA ALA A 5 43.05 4.38 -7.51
C ALA A 5 41.75 5.16 -7.70
N THR A 6 40.87 4.56 -8.47
CA THR A 6 39.46 4.81 -8.67
C THR A 6 38.72 4.85 -7.32
N ALA A 7 38.45 6.02 -6.77
CA ALA A 7 37.39 6.17 -5.76
C ALA A 7 36.05 6.26 -6.51
N ARG A 8 35.61 5.10 -7.02
CA ARG A 8 34.26 4.89 -7.52
C ARG A 8 33.34 5.21 -6.34
N ALA A 9 32.64 6.34 -6.39
CA ALA A 9 31.50 6.58 -5.53
C ALA A 9 30.53 5.42 -5.75
N GLU A 10 30.52 4.47 -4.82
CA GLU A 10 29.57 3.38 -4.76
C GLU A 10 28.17 4.03 -4.60
N PRO A 11 27.27 3.95 -5.59
CA PRO A 11 25.93 4.47 -5.39
C PRO A 11 25.25 3.65 -4.29
N PRO A 12 24.42 4.28 -3.46
CA PRO A 12 24.19 3.85 -2.08
C PRO A 12 23.31 2.61 -2.07
N ALA A 13 23.87 1.44 -1.78
CA ALA A 13 23.12 0.21 -1.55
C ALA A 13 21.99 0.42 -0.50
N GLU A 14 22.20 1.35 0.42
CA GLU A 14 21.26 1.76 1.47
C GLU A 14 20.00 2.47 0.91
N THR A 15 20.15 3.32 -0.11
CA THR A 15 19.00 3.98 -0.77
C THR A 15 18.15 3.02 -1.58
N ALA A 16 18.77 2.02 -2.20
CA ALA A 16 18.06 0.99 -2.96
C ALA A 16 17.24 0.07 -2.05
N LEU A 17 17.79 -0.34 -0.89
CA LEU A 17 17.06 -1.15 0.09
C LEU A 17 15.87 -0.40 0.70
N TYR A 18 16.02 0.89 1.00
CA TYR A 18 14.94 1.72 1.54
C TYR A 18 13.79 1.91 0.53
N GLN A 19 14.09 2.23 -0.73
CA GLN A 19 13.08 2.35 -1.79
C GLN A 19 12.35 1.03 -2.07
N ASN A 20 13.05 -0.10 -2.03
CA ASN A 20 12.44 -1.41 -2.25
C ASN A 20 11.52 -1.81 -1.08
N SER A 21 11.90 -1.48 0.16
CA SER A 21 11.08 -1.73 1.35
C SER A 21 9.76 -0.95 1.30
N ASP A 22 9.81 0.32 0.92
CA ASP A 22 8.61 1.16 0.87
C ASP A 22 7.67 0.78 -0.27
N ARG A 23 8.22 0.42 -1.44
CA ARG A 23 7.43 -0.16 -2.54
C ARG A 23 6.74 -1.47 -2.12
N GLY A 24 7.44 -2.33 -1.38
CA GLY A 24 6.88 -3.58 -0.86
C GLY A 24 5.71 -3.36 0.10
N LYS A 25 5.82 -2.37 0.99
CA LYS A 25 4.73 -2.00 1.91
C LYS A 25 3.53 -1.42 1.17
N ILE A 26 3.77 -0.55 0.19
CA ILE A 26 2.71 0.03 -0.65
C ILE A 26 1.98 -1.09 -1.41
N LEU A 27 2.72 -2.01 -2.02
CA LEU A 27 2.13 -3.14 -2.74
C LEU A 27 1.28 -4.02 -1.80
N ALA A 28 1.79 -4.34 -0.60
CA ALA A 28 1.03 -5.10 0.39
C ALA A 28 -0.25 -4.38 0.82
N ALA A 29 -0.19 -3.06 1.07
CA ALA A 29 -1.34 -2.25 1.41
C ALA A 29 -2.39 -2.24 0.30
N VAL A 30 -1.97 -2.15 -0.97
CA VAL A 30 -2.86 -2.24 -2.13
C VAL A 30 -3.53 -3.61 -2.18
N VAL A 31 -2.77 -4.70 -2.05
CA VAL A 31 -3.32 -6.07 -2.08
C VAL A 31 -4.36 -6.27 -0.97
N ILE A 32 -4.06 -5.83 0.25
CA ILE A 32 -5.00 -5.90 1.38
C ILE A 32 -6.27 -5.11 1.07
N SER A 33 -6.13 -3.91 0.52
CA SER A 33 -7.27 -3.07 0.16
C SER A 33 -8.17 -3.72 -0.90
N ILE A 34 -7.58 -4.39 -1.90
CA ILE A 34 -8.33 -5.16 -2.91
C ILE A 34 -9.11 -6.29 -2.24
N ILE A 35 -8.45 -7.10 -1.40
CA ILE A 35 -9.07 -8.25 -0.74
C ILE A 35 -10.23 -7.81 0.15
N VAL A 36 -10.03 -6.77 0.96
CA VAL A 36 -11.07 -6.23 1.84
C VAL A 36 -12.23 -5.68 1.02
N ALA A 37 -11.96 -4.89 -0.02
CA ALA A 37 -13.01 -4.33 -0.87
C ALA A 37 -13.83 -5.43 -1.56
N LEU A 38 -13.18 -6.43 -2.14
CA LEU A 38 -13.86 -7.57 -2.77
C LEU A 38 -14.65 -8.41 -1.76
N GLY A 39 -14.08 -8.65 -0.58
CA GLY A 39 -14.75 -9.41 0.48
C GLY A 39 -16.02 -8.70 0.98
N VAL A 40 -15.93 -7.40 1.28
CA VAL A 40 -17.08 -6.58 1.68
C VAL A 40 -18.10 -6.52 0.55
N HIS A 41 -17.66 -6.31 -0.69
CA HIS A 41 -18.55 -6.25 -1.84
C HIS A 41 -19.32 -7.56 -2.02
N TYR A 42 -18.63 -8.69 -1.93
CA TYR A 42 -19.24 -10.00 -2.07
C TYR A 42 -20.22 -10.29 -0.92
N VAL A 43 -19.85 -10.03 0.34
CA VAL A 43 -20.70 -10.33 1.50
C VAL A 43 -21.90 -9.38 1.59
N ALA A 44 -21.69 -8.07 1.40
CA ALA A 44 -22.74 -7.07 1.59
C ALA A 44 -23.77 -7.05 0.46
N PHE A 45 -23.36 -7.42 -0.76
CA PHE A 45 -24.23 -7.41 -1.94
C PHE A 45 -24.53 -8.82 -2.46
N ALA A 46 -24.16 -9.88 -1.72
CA ALA A 46 -24.54 -11.25 -2.03
C ALA A 46 -26.07 -11.36 -2.16
N GLY A 47 -26.54 -11.79 -3.33
CA GLY A 47 -27.96 -11.99 -3.60
C GLY A 47 -28.73 -10.71 -3.98
N MET A 48 -28.08 -9.55 -4.07
CA MET A 48 -28.70 -8.34 -4.59
C MET A 48 -28.59 -8.29 -6.12
N ASN A 49 -29.72 -8.15 -6.81
CA ASN A 49 -29.76 -7.92 -8.26
C ASN A 49 -29.46 -6.45 -8.57
N LEU A 50 -28.20 -6.06 -8.44
CA LEU A 50 -27.73 -4.74 -8.87
C LEU A 50 -27.52 -4.72 -10.38
N SER A 51 -27.78 -3.57 -11.02
CA SER A 51 -27.38 -3.37 -12.40
C SER A 51 -25.84 -3.43 -12.51
N PRO A 52 -25.28 -3.91 -13.64
CA PRO A 52 -23.82 -4.05 -13.79
C PRO A 52 -23.05 -2.76 -13.51
N THR A 53 -23.62 -1.62 -13.90
CA THR A 53 -23.04 -0.28 -13.66
C THR A 53 -22.99 0.05 -12.17
N VAL A 54 -24.07 -0.21 -11.43
CA VAL A 54 -24.13 0.06 -9.99
C VAL A 54 -23.17 -0.86 -9.24
N ASN A 55 -23.14 -2.14 -9.61
CA ASN A 55 -22.24 -3.12 -9.03
C ASN A 55 -20.76 -2.73 -9.22
N ALA A 56 -20.38 -2.29 -10.42
CA ALA A 56 -19.03 -1.80 -10.68
C ALA A 56 -18.70 -0.52 -9.89
N PHE A 57 -19.65 0.42 -9.83
CA PHE A 57 -19.47 1.67 -9.09
C PHE A 57 -19.25 1.42 -7.60
N VAL A 58 -20.07 0.56 -6.99
CA VAL A 58 -19.94 0.18 -5.57
C VAL A 58 -18.58 -0.48 -5.31
N GLY A 59 -18.16 -1.41 -6.18
CA GLY A 59 -16.83 -2.02 -6.09
C GLY A 59 -15.69 -1.00 -6.14
N MET A 60 -15.76 -0.01 -7.03
CA MET A 60 -14.76 1.08 -7.10
C MET A 60 -14.75 1.92 -5.82
N VAL A 61 -15.92 2.32 -5.31
CA VAL A 61 -16.02 3.12 -4.08
C VAL A 61 -15.44 2.34 -2.89
N LEU A 62 -15.79 1.06 -2.74
CA LEU A 62 -15.25 0.21 -1.67
C LEU A 62 -13.73 0.07 -1.76
N PHE A 63 -13.17 -0.04 -2.97
CA PHE A 63 -11.73 -0.08 -3.17
C PHE A 63 -11.04 1.20 -2.70
N PHE A 64 -11.56 2.37 -3.08
CA PHE A 64 -10.99 3.65 -2.63
C PHE A 64 -11.12 3.84 -1.12
N VAL A 65 -12.26 3.48 -0.52
CA VAL A 65 -12.46 3.57 0.93
C VAL A 65 -11.52 2.62 1.68
N ALA A 66 -11.42 1.36 1.24
CA ALA A 66 -10.50 0.38 1.83
C ALA A 66 -9.03 0.83 1.71
N GLY A 67 -8.66 1.38 0.55
CA GLY A 67 -7.37 2.02 0.33
C GLY A 67 -7.12 3.14 1.32
N PHE A 68 -8.04 4.10 1.40
CA PHE A 68 -7.90 5.26 2.30
C PHE A 68 -7.78 4.85 3.76
N VAL A 69 -8.56 3.86 4.21
CA VAL A 69 -8.47 3.32 5.57
C VAL A 69 -7.13 2.61 5.80
N THR A 70 -6.68 1.78 4.85
CA THR A 70 -5.41 1.03 4.99
C THR A 70 -4.20 1.96 5.01
N PHE A 71 -4.18 2.98 4.14
CA PHE A 71 -3.15 4.01 4.14
C PHE A 71 -3.25 4.93 5.36
N GLY A 72 -4.45 5.36 5.74
CA GLY A 72 -4.69 6.18 6.93
C GLY A 72 -4.26 5.49 8.23
N LEU A 73 -4.60 4.21 8.40
CA LEU A 73 -4.15 3.40 9.53
C LEU A 73 -2.64 3.20 9.53
N SER A 74 -2.03 3.03 8.35
CA SER A 74 -0.57 2.97 8.23
C SER A 74 0.06 4.28 8.69
N ILE A 75 -0.42 5.42 8.21
CA ILE A 75 0.07 6.76 8.60
C ILE A 75 -0.12 7.01 10.10
N ILE A 76 -1.30 6.69 10.67
CA ILE A 76 -1.57 6.84 12.11
C ILE A 76 -0.64 5.96 12.94
N LYS A 77 -0.27 4.77 12.46
CA LYS A 77 0.69 3.90 13.16
C LYS A 77 2.12 4.47 13.15
N TYR A 78 2.49 5.21 12.10
CA TYR A 78 3.76 5.95 12.02
C TYR A 78 3.73 7.28 12.81
N PHE A 79 2.56 7.93 12.94
CA PHE A 79 2.39 9.17 13.69
C PHE A 79 1.90 8.98 15.12
N ARG A 80 1.64 7.75 15.56
CA ARG A 80 1.38 7.46 16.98
C ARG A 80 2.64 7.91 17.72
N PRO A 81 2.58 9.01 18.49
CA PRO A 81 3.70 9.35 19.33
C PRO A 81 3.85 8.17 20.29
N SER A 82 5.07 7.71 20.47
CA SER A 82 5.44 6.86 21.60
C SER A 82 5.24 7.66 22.89
N PHE A 83 4.00 8.00 23.24
CA PHE A 83 3.63 8.31 24.62
C PHE A 83 3.58 6.95 25.31
N GLY A 84 4.71 6.64 25.92
CA GLY A 84 5.05 5.31 26.37
C GLY A 84 4.22 4.78 27.53
N SER A 85 4.43 3.50 27.75
CA SER A 85 4.88 2.93 29.03
C SER A 85 5.46 1.55 28.74
#